data_AF-A0A9Q4HW60-F1
#
_entry.id   AF-A0A9Q4HW60-F1
#
_cell.length_a   1.000
_cell.length_b   1.000
_cell.length_c   1.000
_cell.angle_alpha   90.00
_cell.angle_beta   90.00
_cell.angle_gamma   90.00
#
_symmetry.space_group_name_H-M   'P 1'
#
loop_
_entity.id
_entity.type
_entity.pdbx_description
1 polymer ?
#
loop_
_entity_poly.entity_id
_entity_poly.type
_entity_poly.pdbx_seq_one_letter_code
_entity_poly.pdbx_strand_id
1 'polypeptide(L)' 'MDINNNAELSNKINNLIKESGIKKIVLAEKMGIVNQNLNRKINKKNLSLDETNDIINPLGYKAKIIIEKD' A
#
# COMPACT_ATOMS: atom_id res chain seq x y z
N MET A 1 4.28 -14.20 -5.48
CA MET A 1 4.90 -13.66 -4.25
C MET A 1 3.77 -13.49 -3.27
N ASP A 2 3.80 -14.30 -2.24
CA ASP A 2 2.72 -14.46 -1.28
C ASP A 2 3.02 -13.56 -0.09
N ILE A 3 2.03 -12.77 0.30
CA ILE A 3 2.13 -11.84 1.43
C ILE A 3 1.39 -12.53 2.58
N ASN A 4 2.13 -12.99 3.58
CA ASN A 4 1.58 -13.82 4.64
C ASN A 4 1.21 -13.01 5.88
N ASN A 5 1.74 -11.78 6.00
CA ASN A 5 1.44 -10.90 7.11
C ASN A 5 1.40 -9.42 6.70
N ASN A 6 0.84 -8.61 7.60
CA ASN A 6 0.67 -7.19 7.37
C ASN A 6 2.01 -6.42 7.29
N ALA A 7 3.06 -6.86 7.98
CA ALA A 7 4.37 -6.21 7.90
C ALA A 7 5.01 -6.37 6.50
N GLU A 8 4.86 -7.55 5.89
CA GLU A 8 5.24 -7.80 4.50
C GLU A 8 4.43 -6.94 3.54
N LEU A 9 3.12 -6.79 3.77
CA LEU A 9 2.27 -5.91 2.98
C LEU A 9 2.75 -4.45 3.03
N SER A 10 2.95 -3.91 4.24
CA SER A 10 3.47 -2.56 4.45
C SER A 10 4.82 -2.35 3.77
N ASN A 11 5.74 -3.30 3.91
CA ASN A 11 7.05 -3.24 3.27
C ASN A 11 6.93 -3.30 1.74
N LYS A 12 6.05 -4.13 1.20
CA LYS A 12 5.82 -4.21 -0.24
C LYS A 12 5.26 -2.91 -0.80
N ILE A 13 4.27 -2.30 -0.13
CA ILE A 13 3.74 -0.99 -0.52
C ILE A 13 4.86 0.07 -0.50
N ASN A 14 5.68 0.09 0.55
CA ASN A 14 6.82 1.02 0.63
C ASN A 14 7.82 0.83 -0.52
N ASN A 15 8.08 -0.41 -0.92
CA ASN A 15 8.93 -0.71 -2.06
C ASN A 15 8.29 -0.29 -3.39
N LEU A 16 6.99 -0.58 -3.60
CA LEU A 16 6.28 -0.13 -4.80
C LEU A 16 6.32 1.39 -4.97
N ILE A 17 6.16 2.14 -3.88
CA ILE A 17 6.28 3.60 -3.88
C ILE A 17 7.70 4.03 -4.31
N LYS A 18 8.73 3.38 -3.76
CA LYS A 18 10.13 3.65 -4.13
C LYS A 18 10.42 3.29 -5.59
N GLU A 19 9.96 2.13 -6.05
CA GLU A 19 10.13 1.64 -7.43
C GLU A 19 9.41 2.52 -8.44
N SER A 20 8.25 3.09 -8.06
CA SER A 20 7.52 4.05 -8.88
C SER A 20 8.27 5.38 -9.07
N GLY A 21 9.33 5.66 -8.31
CA GLY A 21 10.05 6.93 -8.33
C GLY A 21 9.28 8.11 -7.71
N ILE A 22 8.09 7.86 -7.15
CA ILE A 22 7.24 8.88 -6.55
C ILE A 22 7.56 8.99 -5.06
N LYS A 23 7.75 10.22 -4.56
CA LYS A 23 7.90 10.45 -3.11
C LYS A 23 6.57 10.19 -2.40
N LYS A 24 6.61 9.58 -1.21
CA LYS A 24 5.42 9.39 -0.36
C LYS A 24 4.57 10.65 -0.16
N ILE A 25 5.23 11.81 -0.05
CA ILE A 25 4.56 13.10 0.08
C ILE A 25 3.66 13.37 -1.13
N VAL A 26 4.20 13.19 -2.35
CA VAL A 26 3.47 13.39 -3.61
C VAL A 26 2.32 12.39 -3.76
N LEU A 27 2.52 11.15 -3.32
CA LEU A 27 1.45 10.15 -3.28
C LEU A 27 0.34 10.56 -2.29
N ALA A 28 0.72 11.04 -1.11
CA ALA A 28 -0.23 11.53 -0.11
C ALA A 28 -1.04 12.72 -0.64
N GLU A 29 -0.38 13.66 -1.33
CA GLU A 29 -1.03 14.78 -2.02
C GLU A 29 -2.01 14.32 -3.10
N LYS A 30 -1.64 13.33 -3.92
CA LYS A 30 -2.54 12.71 -4.92
C LYS A 30 -3.77 12.04 -4.28
N MET A 31 -3.62 11.55 -3.06
CA MET A 31 -4.71 10.96 -2.27
C MET A 31 -5.49 12.00 -1.46
N GLY A 32 -5.12 13.29 -1.51
CA GLY A 32 -5.77 14.34 -0.71
C GLY A 32 -5.53 14.23 0.79
N ILE A 33 -4.49 13.51 1.22
CA ILE A 33 -4.14 13.31 2.63
C ILE A 33 -2.75 13.86 2.95
N VAL A 34 -2.50 14.17 4.23
CA VAL A 34 -1.15 14.53 4.68
C VAL A 34 -0.23 13.30 4.72
N ASN A 35 1.04 13.51 4.38
CA ASN A 35 2.08 12.45 4.35
C ASN A 35 2.16 11.64 5.66
N GLN A 36 1.95 12.29 6.81
CA GLN A 36 1.93 11.60 8.10
C GLN A 36 0.77 10.60 8.21
N ASN A 37 -0.40 10.93 7.65
CA ASN A 37 -1.55 10.03 7.59
C ASN A 37 -1.31 8.86 6.64
N LEU A 38 -0.68 9.12 5.48
CA LEU A 38 -0.27 8.04 4.56
C LEU A 38 0.70 7.07 5.26
N ASN A 39 1.70 7.60 5.97
CA ASN A 39 2.68 6.77 6.68
C ASN A 39 2.02 5.99 7.83
N ARG A 40 1.02 6.57 8.50
CA ARG A 40 0.18 5.87 9.48
C ARG A 40 -0.68 4.76 8.85
N LYS A 41 -1.28 5.01 7.68
CA LYS A 41 -2.03 4.00 6.92
C LYS A 41 -1.15 2.83 6.52
N ILE A 42 0.01 3.11 5.91
CA ILE A 42 0.97 2.07 5.47
C ILE A 42 1.49 1.25 6.65
N ASN A 43 1.78 1.87 7.80
CA ASN A 43 2.30 1.17 8.99
C ASN A 43 1.21 0.74 9.98
N LYS A 44 -0.07 0.78 9.58
CA LYS A 44 -1.17 0.34 10.44
C LYS A 44 -1.08 -1.16 10.64
N LYS A 45 -1.42 -1.63 11.84
CA LYS A 45 -1.35 -3.06 12.21
C LYS A 45 -2.22 -3.97 11.32
N ASN A 46 -3.35 -3.45 10.85
CA ASN A 46 -4.24 -4.10 9.88
C ASN A 46 -4.52 -3.14 8.73
N LEU A 47 -3.89 -3.35 7.58
CA LEU A 47 -4.31 -2.78 6.31
C LEU A 47 -5.44 -3.63 5.73
N SER A 48 -6.50 -2.94 5.29
CA SER A 48 -7.51 -3.59 4.46
C SER A 48 -7.06 -3.65 3.00
N LEU A 49 -7.63 -4.57 2.23
CA LEU A 49 -7.43 -4.63 0.77
C LEU A 49 -7.79 -3.30 0.10
N ASP A 50 -8.86 -2.66 0.56
CA ASP A 50 -9.33 -1.37 0.06
C ASP A 50 -8.29 -0.26 0.30
N GLU A 51 -7.83 -0.12 1.55
CA GLU A 51 -6.76 0.83 1.91
C GLU A 51 -5.46 0.56 1.14
N THR A 52 -5.15 -0.71 0.90
CA THR A 52 -3.99 -1.10 0.10
C THR A 52 -4.15 -0.62 -1.33
N ASN A 53 -5.30 -0.92 -1.94
CA ASN A 53 -5.64 -0.51 -3.30
C ASN A 53 -5.62 1.01 -3.45
N ASP A 54 -6.17 1.76 -2.51
CA ASP A 54 -6.10 3.24 -2.53
C ASP A 54 -4.66 3.77 -2.65
N ILE A 55 -3.70 3.11 -1.98
CA ILE A 55 -2.30 3.54 -1.95
C ILE A 55 -1.56 3.14 -3.23
N ILE A 56 -1.83 1.94 -3.76
CA ILE A 56 -1.08 1.38 -4.89
C ILE A 56 -1.75 1.63 -6.26
N ASN A 57 -3.04 1.99 -6.29
CA ASN A 57 -3.78 2.31 -7.51
C ASN A 57 -3.21 3.55 -8.24
N PRO A 58 -2.81 4.65 -7.55
CA PRO A 58 -2.11 5.76 -8.19
C PRO A 58 -0.73 5.38 -8.75
N LEU A 59 -0.17 4.25 -8.30
CA LEU A 59 1.09 3.69 -8.79
C LEU A 59 0.88 2.72 -9.97
N GLY A 60 -0.37 2.48 -10.38
CA GLY A 60 -0.73 1.55 -11.46
C GLY A 60 -0.82 0.07 -11.03
N TYR A 61 -0.85 -0.21 -9.72
CA TYR A 61 -0.96 -1.56 -9.20
C TYR A 61 -2.35 -1.84 -8.61
N LYS A 62 -2.72 -3.11 -8.55
CA LYS A 62 -3.96 -3.58 -7.92
C LYS A 62 -3.68 -4.83 -7.10
N ALA A 63 -4.07 -4.80 -5.83
CA ALA A 63 -4.05 -5.95 -4.94
C ALA A 63 -5.36 -6.74 -5.10
N LYS A 64 -5.24 -8.06 -5.06
CA LYS A 64 -6.36 -9.00 -5.03
C LYS A 64 -6.13 -10.04 -3.95
N ILE A 65 -7.20 -10.47 -3.29
CA ILE A 65 -7.18 -11.62 -2.38
C ILE A 65 -7.53 -12.84 -3.22
N ILE A 66 -6.73 -13.90 -3.09
CA ILE A 66 -6.99 -15.20 -3.70
C ILE A 66 -7.35 -16.15 -2.55
N ILE A 67 -8.45 -16.88 -2.69
CA ILE A 67 -8.87 -17.92 -1.74
C ILE A 67 -8.70 -19.24 -2.46
N GLU A 68 -7.82 -20.10 -1.95
CA GLU A 68 -7.56 -21.43 -2.50
C GLU A 68 -8.10 -22.49 -1.56
N LYS A 69 -8.58 -23.59 -2.13
CA LYS A 69 -9.05 -24.77 -1.38
C LYS A 69 -7.88 -25.75 -1.30
N ASP A 70 -7.57 -26.19 -0.09
CA ASP A 70 -6.59 -27.25 0.17
C ASP A 70 -7.01 -28.58 -0.48
#